data_AF-A0A645H7L2-F1
#
_entry.id   AF-A0A645H7L2-F1
#
_cell.length_a   1.000
_cell.length_b   1.000
_cell.length_c   1.000
_cell.angle_alpha   90.00
_cell.angle_beta   90.00
_cell.angle_gamma   90.00
#
_symmetry.space_group_name_H-M   'P 1'
#
loop_
_entity.id
_entity.type
_entity.pdbx_description
1 polymer ?
#
loop_
_entity_poly.entity_id
_entity_poly.type
_entity_poly.pdbx_seq_one_letter_code
_entity_poly.pdbx_strand_id
1 'polypeptide(L)'
;MVSAGCEAFVLPEKLAAEGEFLKVENRIGRGVFAIMSVDGRPLAEASRLLLLHLTDSQRNKVKFSGEAMTQLESWGELPHLARRGEAEIMLKTPGNYKLYPVDTAGKRLTEIPLTRDGNSLRFPAKVFTPDGPVFAYELVRQ
;
A
#
# COMPACT_ATOMS: atom_id res chain seq x y z
N MET A 1 -5.60 -0.04 -13.75
CA MET A 1 -5.08 -0.97 -14.79
C MET A 1 -5.13 -2.35 -14.18
N VAL A 2 -5.70 -3.32 -14.90
CA VAL A 2 -5.79 -4.71 -14.44
C VAL A 2 -5.06 -5.56 -15.46
N SER A 3 -4.09 -6.33 -14.99
CA SER A 3 -3.45 -7.41 -15.74
C SER A 3 -3.49 -8.66 -14.87
N ALA A 4 -3.26 -9.85 -15.43
CA ALA A 4 -3.29 -11.09 -14.66
C ALA A 4 -2.36 -11.06 -13.42
N GLY A 5 -1.24 -10.32 -13.50
CA GLY A 5 -0.25 -10.20 -12.42
C GLY A 5 -0.30 -8.91 -11.61
N CYS A 6 -1.25 -7.99 -11.85
CA CYS A 6 -1.30 -6.71 -11.15
C CYS A 6 -2.69 -6.07 -11.14
N GLU A 7 -3.08 -5.55 -9.97
CA GLU A 7 -4.25 -4.68 -9.79
C GLU A 7 -3.84 -3.39 -9.07
N ALA A 8 -4.37 -2.26 -9.52
CA ALA A 8 -4.07 -0.96 -8.92
C ALA A 8 -5.26 0.00 -8.91
N PHE A 9 -5.41 0.70 -7.79
CA PHE A 9 -6.44 1.72 -7.52
C PHE A 9 -5.81 3.02 -7.05
N VAL A 10 -6.41 4.14 -7.44
CA VAL A 10 -6.12 5.45 -6.86
C VAL A 10 -7.39 5.91 -6.17
N LEU A 11 -7.35 6.01 -4.85
CA LEU A 11 -8.54 6.25 -4.03
C LEU A 11 -8.40 7.55 -3.24
N PRO A 12 -9.38 8.47 -3.36
CA PRO A 12 -9.65 9.47 -2.33
C PRO A 12 -9.92 8.81 -0.97
N GLU A 13 -9.82 9.61 0.09
CA GLU A 13 -10.22 9.20 1.44
C GLU A 13 -11.69 8.75 1.47
N LYS A 14 -12.02 7.74 2.28
CA LYS A 14 -13.38 7.17 2.50
C LYS A 14 -14.02 6.52 1.28
N LEU A 15 -13.27 6.28 0.22
CA LEU A 15 -13.73 5.50 -0.93
C LEU A 15 -13.14 4.08 -0.93
N ALA A 16 -13.81 3.19 -1.63
CA ALA A 16 -13.39 1.80 -1.80
C ALA A 16 -13.31 1.43 -3.28
N ALA A 17 -12.47 0.46 -3.59
CA ALA A 17 -12.45 -0.20 -4.89
C ALA A 17 -12.20 -1.70 -4.72
N GLU A 18 -12.65 -2.44 -5.72
CA GLU A 18 -12.62 -3.89 -5.73
C GLU A 18 -12.27 -4.38 -7.13
N GLY A 19 -11.28 -5.27 -7.19
CA GLY A 19 -10.88 -6.03 -8.36
C GLY A 19 -11.13 -7.52 -8.15
N GLU A 20 -10.52 -8.35 -8.99
CA GLU A 20 -10.64 -9.81 -8.91
C GLU A 20 -9.85 -10.36 -7.71
N PHE A 21 -8.69 -9.77 -7.40
CA PHE A 21 -7.83 -10.20 -6.31
C PHE A 21 -7.81 -9.23 -5.11
N LEU A 22 -7.78 -7.92 -5.36
CA LEU A 22 -7.61 -6.90 -4.33
C LEU A 22 -8.91 -6.13 -4.10
N LYS A 23 -9.30 -6.00 -2.84
CA LYS A 23 -10.28 -5.01 -2.38
C LYS A 23 -9.61 -4.08 -1.37
N VAL A 24 -9.88 -2.78 -1.52
CA VAL A 24 -9.37 -1.72 -0.66
C VAL A 24 -10.52 -0.90 -0.13
N GLU A 25 -10.60 -0.73 1.18
CA GLU A 25 -11.44 0.27 1.83
C GLU A 25 -10.53 1.36 2.39
N ASN A 26 -10.39 2.47 1.67
CA ASN A 26 -9.51 3.56 2.07
C ASN A 26 -10.18 4.42 3.15
N ARG A 27 -9.49 4.65 4.28
CA ARG A 27 -10.06 5.32 5.46
C ARG A 27 -9.53 6.71 5.68
N ILE A 28 -8.22 6.90 5.54
CA ILE A 28 -7.53 8.18 5.81
C ILE A 28 -6.59 8.50 4.65
N GLY A 29 -6.67 9.74 4.16
CA GLY A 29 -5.79 10.25 3.12
C GLY A 29 -6.10 9.71 1.72
N ARG A 30 -5.60 10.40 0.70
CA ARG A 30 -5.54 9.87 -0.67
C ARG A 30 -4.40 8.85 -0.77
N GLY A 31 -4.66 7.70 -1.39
CA GLY A 31 -3.66 6.65 -1.56
C GLY A 31 -3.66 6.05 -2.97
N VAL A 32 -2.48 5.59 -3.38
CA VAL A 32 -2.32 4.62 -4.47
C VAL A 32 -2.13 3.25 -3.84
N PHE A 33 -2.97 2.32 -4.24
CA PHE A 33 -2.94 0.94 -3.78
C PHE A 33 -2.66 0.07 -4.99
N ALA A 34 -1.57 -0.70 -4.96
CA ALA A 34 -1.25 -1.62 -6.04
C ALA A 34 -0.77 -2.94 -5.47
N ILE A 35 -1.25 -4.06 -6.00
CA ILE A 35 -0.71 -5.37 -5.70
C ILE A 35 -0.16 -5.99 -6.97
N MET A 36 1.02 -6.61 -6.86
CA MET A 36 1.74 -7.15 -8.00
C MET A 36 2.36 -8.49 -7.64
N SER A 37 2.38 -9.39 -8.61
CA SER A 37 3.19 -10.60 -8.54
C SER A 37 4.67 -10.27 -8.71
N VAL A 38 5.50 -10.75 -7.78
CA VAL A 38 6.96 -10.62 -7.87
C VAL A 38 7.56 -11.68 -8.78
N ASP A 39 6.88 -12.81 -8.94
CA ASP A 39 7.35 -13.95 -9.74
C ASP A 39 6.74 -13.99 -11.16
N GLY A 40 5.96 -12.97 -11.53
CA GLY A 40 5.35 -12.83 -12.86
C GLY A 40 4.13 -13.73 -13.10
N ARG A 41 3.73 -14.55 -12.12
CA ARG A 41 2.52 -15.39 -12.22
C ARG A 41 1.24 -14.59 -11.98
N PRO A 42 0.08 -15.11 -12.40
CA PRO A 42 -1.21 -14.54 -11.99
C PRO A 42 -1.29 -14.37 -10.47
N LEU A 43 -1.95 -13.31 -10.00
CA LEU A 43 -2.00 -12.96 -8.57
C LEU A 43 -2.51 -14.12 -7.69
N ALA A 44 -3.46 -14.91 -8.19
CA ALA A 44 -4.01 -16.09 -7.49
C ALA A 44 -2.98 -17.23 -7.29
N GLU A 45 -1.96 -17.29 -8.14
CA GLU A 45 -0.97 -18.38 -8.21
C GLU A 45 0.41 -17.97 -7.69
N ALA A 46 0.68 -16.67 -7.60
CA ALA A 46 1.95 -16.13 -7.14
C ALA A 46 2.33 -16.67 -5.75
N SER A 47 3.61 -16.99 -5.55
CA SER A 47 4.15 -17.34 -4.23
C SER A 47 4.60 -16.12 -3.45
N ARG A 48 4.81 -15.01 -4.16
CA ARG A 48 5.31 -13.76 -3.60
C ARG A 48 4.62 -12.58 -4.24
N LEU A 49 4.01 -11.73 -3.41
CA LEU A 49 3.30 -10.53 -3.83
C LEU A 49 3.92 -9.30 -3.16
N LEU A 50 3.88 -8.18 -3.87
CA LEU A 50 4.20 -6.86 -3.33
C LEU A 50 2.92 -6.02 -3.36
N LEU A 51 2.51 -5.53 -2.20
CA LEU A 51 1.45 -4.54 -2.06
C LEU A 51 2.06 -3.18 -1.74
N LEU A 52 1.70 -2.17 -2.52
CA LEU A 52 2.05 -0.76 -2.30
C LEU A 52 0.84 -0.03 -1.74
N HIS A 53 1.07 0.76 -0.70
CA HIS A 53 0.16 1.76 -0.13
C HIS A 53 0.91 3.09 -0.13
N LEU A 54 0.89 3.77 -1.27
CA LEU A 54 1.64 5.01 -1.45
C LEU A 54 0.74 6.19 -1.10
N THR A 55 1.16 6.97 -0.12
CA THR A 55 0.61 8.31 0.13
C THR A 55 1.60 9.35 -0.34
N ASP A 56 1.15 10.60 -0.38
CA ASP A 56 1.99 11.75 -0.66
C ASP A 56 3.24 11.77 0.26
N SER A 57 4.41 11.97 -0.33
CA SER A 57 5.67 12.13 0.41
C SER A 57 6.42 13.35 -0.12
N GLN A 58 6.70 14.29 0.78
CA GLN A 58 7.29 15.57 0.42
C GLN A 58 8.39 15.96 1.40
N ARG A 59 9.29 16.84 0.98
CA ARG A 59 10.28 17.43 1.88
C ARG A 59 9.61 18.30 2.93
N ASN A 60 10.21 18.39 4.11
CA ASN A 60 9.78 19.32 5.14
C ASN A 60 9.87 20.76 4.60
N LYS A 61 8.92 21.62 4.98
CA LYS A 61 8.84 23.04 4.54
C LYS A 61 8.82 23.26 3.01
N VAL A 62 8.41 22.27 2.23
CA VAL A 62 8.06 22.48 0.82
C VAL A 62 6.98 23.56 0.71
N LYS A 63 7.08 24.45 -0.28
CA LYS A 63 6.11 25.52 -0.48
C LYS A 63 5.66 25.56 -1.93
N PHE A 64 4.34 25.50 -2.12
CA PHE A 64 3.69 25.75 -3.41
C PHE A 64 2.91 27.07 -3.33
N SER A 65 2.69 27.69 -4.49
CA SER A 65 1.94 28.95 -4.59
C SER A 65 0.44 28.80 -4.32
N GLY A 66 -0.08 27.56 -4.29
CA GLY A 66 -1.48 27.28 -3.99
C GLY A 66 -1.77 25.79 -3.78
N GLU A 67 -3.01 25.48 -3.39
CA GLU A 67 -3.46 24.13 -3.03
C GLU A 67 -3.39 23.11 -4.17
N ALA A 68 -3.48 23.57 -5.41
CA ALA A 68 -3.34 22.72 -6.60
C ALA A 68 -1.91 22.20 -6.80
N MET A 69 -0.93 22.73 -6.05
CA MET A 69 0.50 22.33 -6.09
C MET A 69 1.12 22.36 -7.48
N THR A 70 0.70 23.31 -8.35
CA THR A 70 1.16 23.40 -9.75
C THR A 70 2.44 24.21 -9.93
N GLN A 71 2.79 25.08 -8.98
CA GLN A 71 4.01 25.88 -9.01
C GLN A 71 4.73 25.80 -7.66
N LEU A 72 5.98 25.36 -7.70
CA LEU A 72 6.86 25.23 -6.54
C LEU A 72 7.59 26.55 -6.27
N GLU A 73 7.48 27.05 -5.05
CA GLU A 73 8.18 28.26 -4.59
C GLU A 73 9.45 27.93 -3.80
N SER A 74 9.45 26.82 -3.05
CA SER A 74 10.61 26.36 -2.30
C SER A 74 10.66 24.83 -2.25
N TRP A 75 11.85 24.29 -2.47
CA TRP A 75 12.14 22.85 -2.44
C TRP A 75 12.09 22.23 -1.05
N GLY A 76 12.06 23.05 0.02
CA GLY A 76 12.10 22.57 1.40
C GLY A 76 13.43 21.92 1.78
N GLU A 77 13.42 21.15 2.86
CA GLU A 77 14.58 20.52 3.47
C GLU A 77 14.30 19.07 3.88
N LEU A 78 15.37 18.31 4.12
CA LEU A 78 15.24 16.98 4.71
C LEU A 78 14.81 17.11 6.19
N PRO A 79 14.09 16.13 6.75
CA PRO A 79 13.71 14.83 6.17
C PRO A 79 12.51 14.91 5.22
N HIS A 80 12.28 13.81 4.47
CA HIS A 80 11.00 13.60 3.79
C HIS A 80 9.92 13.22 4.81
N LEU A 81 8.76 13.84 4.70
CA LEU A 81 7.57 13.56 5.47
C LEU A 81 6.64 12.67 4.63
N ALA A 82 6.02 11.69 5.28
CA ALA A 82 4.95 10.90 4.70
C ALA A 82 3.61 11.48 5.14
N ARG A 83 2.64 11.55 4.24
CA ARG A 83 1.25 11.83 4.61
C ARG A 83 0.65 10.60 5.27
N ARG A 84 -0.07 10.79 6.37
CA ARG A 84 -0.80 9.70 7.04
C ARG A 84 -1.76 9.03 6.05
N GLY A 85 -1.70 7.71 5.99
CA GLY A 85 -2.62 6.87 5.22
C GLY A 85 -3.03 5.66 6.03
N GLU A 86 -4.32 5.34 5.98
CA GLU A 86 -4.87 4.13 6.60
C GLU A 86 -5.94 3.52 5.70
N ALA A 87 -5.85 2.22 5.47
CA ALA A 87 -6.81 1.47 4.68
C ALA A 87 -7.02 0.07 5.26
N GLU A 88 -8.17 -0.52 4.97
CA GLU A 88 -8.35 -1.95 5.13
C GLU A 88 -8.09 -2.64 3.79
N ILE A 89 -7.23 -3.64 3.82
CA ILE A 89 -6.90 -4.45 2.65
C ILE A 89 -7.57 -5.81 2.79
N MET A 90 -8.18 -6.26 1.69
CA MET A 90 -8.70 -7.61 1.54
C MET A 90 -8.14 -8.24 0.27
N LEU A 91 -7.65 -9.47 0.39
CA LEU A 91 -7.13 -10.28 -0.70
C LEU A 91 -8.05 -11.47 -0.91
N LYS A 92 -8.70 -11.54 -2.07
CA LYS A 92 -9.61 -12.62 -2.46
C LYS A 92 -8.79 -13.83 -2.90
N THR A 93 -8.36 -14.63 -1.93
CA THR A 93 -7.51 -15.79 -2.19
C THR A 93 -7.74 -16.91 -1.17
N PRO A 94 -7.87 -18.17 -1.62
CA PRO A 94 -7.87 -19.31 -0.72
C PRO A 94 -6.48 -19.60 -0.13
N GLY A 95 -5.40 -19.10 -0.76
CA GLY A 95 -4.03 -19.33 -0.32
C GLY A 95 -3.73 -18.65 1.03
N ASN A 96 -2.87 -19.26 1.83
CA ASN A 96 -2.35 -18.67 3.07
C ASN A 96 -1.04 -17.92 2.78
N TYR A 97 -0.85 -16.79 3.46
CA TYR A 97 0.32 -15.95 3.31
C TYR A 97 0.81 -15.48 4.69
N LYS A 98 2.11 -15.18 4.79
CA LYS A 98 2.66 -14.30 5.82
C LYS A 98 2.83 -12.90 5.23
N LEU A 99 2.59 -11.88 6.05
CA LEU A 99 2.62 -10.47 5.65
C LEU A 99 3.73 -9.75 6.41
N TYR A 100 4.63 -9.14 5.66
CA TYR A 100 5.71 -8.33 6.20
C TYR A 100 5.63 -6.91 5.63
N PRO A 101 5.49 -5.87 6.46
CA PRO A 101 5.89 -4.53 6.04
C PRO A 101 7.35 -4.56 5.59
N VAL A 102 7.69 -3.77 4.58
CA VAL A 102 9.08 -3.60 4.16
C VAL A 102 9.47 -2.13 4.18
N ASP A 103 10.70 -1.85 4.58
CA ASP A 103 11.26 -0.51 4.48
C ASP A 103 11.57 -0.14 3.02
N THR A 104 12.06 1.09 2.80
CA THR A 104 12.38 1.59 1.45
C THR A 104 13.59 0.89 0.81
N ALA A 105 14.37 0.12 1.58
CA ALA A 105 15.43 -0.76 1.07
C ALA A 105 14.93 -2.19 0.80
N GLY A 106 13.66 -2.49 1.08
CA GLY A 106 13.05 -3.81 0.90
C GLY A 106 13.32 -4.79 2.05
N LYS A 107 13.85 -4.32 3.19
CA LYS A 107 14.06 -5.16 4.38
C LYS A 107 12.72 -5.38 5.07
N ARG A 108 12.40 -6.65 5.40
CA ARG A 108 11.23 -7.01 6.20
C ARG A 108 11.31 -6.39 7.60
N LEU A 109 10.19 -5.84 8.04
CA LEU A 109 9.94 -5.38 9.40
C LEU A 109 9.11 -6.44 10.15
N THR A 110 8.52 -6.06 11.28
CA THR A 110 7.73 -6.96 12.12
C THR A 110 6.53 -7.54 11.37
N GLU A 111 6.37 -8.86 11.40
CA GLU A 111 5.25 -9.56 10.76
C GLU A 111 3.91 -9.03 11.27
N ILE A 112 2.97 -8.79 10.35
CA ILE A 112 1.60 -8.41 10.68
C ILE A 112 0.71 -9.65 10.48
N PRO A 113 -0.10 -10.05 11.47
CA PRO A 113 -1.01 -11.17 11.32
C PRO A 113 -2.08 -10.87 10.28
N LEU A 114 -2.36 -11.84 9.41
CA LEU A 114 -3.49 -11.80 8.49
C LEU A 114 -4.70 -12.49 9.13
N THR A 115 -5.86 -11.85 9.04
CA THR A 115 -7.13 -12.46 9.47
C THR A 115 -7.81 -13.12 8.27
N ARG A 116 -8.20 -14.39 8.43
CA ARG A 116 -9.01 -15.10 7.44
C ARG A 116 -10.48 -14.70 7.61
N ASP A 117 -11.11 -14.26 6.54
CA ASP A 117 -12.54 -13.94 6.47
C ASP A 117 -13.15 -14.59 5.22
N GLY A 118 -13.86 -15.70 5.42
CA GLY A 118 -14.33 -16.57 4.33
C GLY A 118 -13.18 -17.00 3.42
N ASN A 119 -13.28 -16.68 2.13
CA ASN A 119 -12.25 -16.97 1.12
C ASN A 119 -11.25 -15.81 0.91
N SER A 120 -11.14 -14.90 1.87
CA SER A 120 -10.26 -13.72 1.78
C SER A 120 -9.31 -13.62 2.98
N LEU A 121 -8.18 -12.95 2.78
CA LEU A 121 -7.28 -12.50 3.85
C LEU A 121 -7.45 -11.00 4.04
N ARG A 122 -7.46 -10.54 5.30
CA ARG A 122 -7.70 -9.14 5.66
C ARG A 122 -6.62 -8.62 6.61
N PHE A 123 -6.22 -7.37 6.42
CA PHE A 123 -5.35 -6.66 7.36
C PHE A 123 -5.48 -5.13 7.24
N PRO A 124 -5.19 -4.38 8.32
CA PRO A 124 -5.09 -2.94 8.27
C PRO A 124 -3.71 -2.51 7.72
N ALA A 125 -3.71 -1.77 6.62
CA ALA A 125 -2.52 -1.09 6.11
C ALA A 125 -2.44 0.32 6.71
N LYS A 126 -1.33 0.63 7.39
CA LYS A 126 -1.06 1.94 7.98
C LYS A 126 0.31 2.44 7.53
N VAL A 127 0.35 3.68 7.06
CA VAL A 127 1.62 4.33 6.69
C VAL A 127 2.51 4.53 7.91
N PHE A 128 1.94 4.83 9.07
CA PHE A 128 2.70 4.96 10.31
C PHE A 128 2.54 3.72 11.18
N THR A 129 3.66 3.06 11.44
CA THR A 129 3.77 1.88 12.29
C THR A 129 4.77 2.14 13.43
N PRO A 130 4.81 1.29 14.48
CA PRO A 130 5.85 1.37 15.50
C PRO A 130 7.28 1.28 14.94
N ASP A 131 7.47 0.58 13.82
CA ASP A 131 8.77 0.42 13.15
C ASP A 131 9.11 1.59 12.21
N GLY A 132 8.22 2.60 12.10
CA GLY A 132 8.40 3.78 11.25
C GLY A 132 7.43 3.84 10.05
N PRO A 133 7.68 4.75 9.10
CA PRO A 133 6.86 4.91 7.91
C PRO A 133 7.00 3.71 6.95
N VAL A 134 5.88 3.14 6.54
CA VAL A 134 5.80 1.99 5.63
C VAL A 134 4.93 2.35 4.43
N PHE A 135 5.40 2.05 3.24
CA PHE A 135 4.67 2.24 1.98
C PHE A 135 4.45 0.93 1.21
N ALA A 136 5.05 -0.17 1.67
CA ALA A 136 5.07 -1.43 0.97
C ALA A 136 4.96 -2.60 1.94
N TYR A 137 4.31 -3.66 1.48
CA TYR A 137 4.12 -4.90 2.19
C TYR A 137 4.41 -6.07 1.26
N GLU A 138 5.19 -7.01 1.75
CA GLU A 138 5.49 -8.26 1.09
C GLU A 138 4.58 -9.36 1.63
N LEU A 139 3.92 -10.10 0.73
CA LEU A 139 3.22 -11.33 1.09
C LEU A 139 3.98 -12.55 0.56
N VAL A 140 4.18 -13.53 1.43
CA VAL A 140 4.88 -14.79 1.13
C VAL A 140 3.94 -15.95 1.37
N ARG A 141 3.64 -16.69 0.30
CA ARG A 141 2.74 -17.84 0.36
C ARG A 141 3.32 -18.92 1.28
N GLN A 142 2.44 -19.59 2.03
CA GLN A 142 2.77 -20.73 2.90
C GLN A 142 2.49 -22.06 2.20
#